data_AF-A0A0A1TEX7-F1
#
_entry.id   AF-A0A0A1TEX7-F1
#
_cell.length_a   1.000
_cell.length_b   1.000
_cell.length_c   1.000
_cell.angle_alpha   90.00
_cell.angle_beta   90.00
_cell.angle_gamma   90.00
#
_symmetry.space_group_name_H-M   'P 1'
#
loop_
_entity.id
_entity.type
_entity.pdbx_description
1 polymer ?
#
loop_
_entity_poly.entity_id
_entity_poly.type
_entity_poly.pdbx_seq_one_letter_code
_entity_poly.pdbx_strand_id
1 'polypeptide(L)'
;MSLVDLPSHLIVDILKLLPDTRALAAAKITHSALHYAFKEHTRTILEAIISNQIPAKMLPFAQAAHSARCKPFGTAHVVETLRELYFGDQDPGYNPLVSKALGPLTLPKAIDMSEMYHVIRYYTRRIENEIASATNPRFGTPTFAKRQRLTSKERFIIKRALYRFEIYCGLFYGDGGGLDADTKRQNLTKNLARVTFLSYSPPWVNEQLGSIYDFLEQFLSESFDTVAAHDVEWGARKVGWVRCAKENPWKQGMLSYGLRFLCRLDLTKGYDAQRALLNSKNFPYTTNMLASHLSEVVVIKNDEHMRNATVGHWSRDRYRQRLDDWDEDRHPPVDGVDHFPCWIWTRVTNELYMSEAVFHKDNALLRNAGYVLWDHSPDRFGDFYDTIDQLNHLRRPKMQLQMQLEMEESRSFEDRKEIFDKGGQGYWSKGNMRRIEWHGIQDKHDLVLPGLAEISLQSD
;
A
#
# COMPACT_ATOMS: atom_id res chain seq x y z
N MET A 1 -6.94 -26.13 40.85
CA MET A 1 -7.58 -24.79 40.91
C MET A 1 -7.96 -24.44 39.49
N SER A 2 -9.25 -24.28 39.18
CA SER A 2 -9.68 -23.94 37.82
C SER A 2 -9.62 -22.44 37.60
N LEU A 3 -9.36 -21.99 36.37
CA LEU A 3 -9.34 -20.57 35.99
C LEU A 3 -10.65 -19.86 36.35
N VAL A 4 -11.76 -20.60 36.32
CA VAL A 4 -13.11 -20.08 36.57
C VAL A 4 -13.45 -19.97 38.06
N ASP A 5 -12.62 -20.56 38.94
CA ASP A 5 -12.76 -20.48 40.40
C ASP A 5 -12.04 -19.24 40.97
N LEU A 6 -11.33 -18.49 40.12
CA LEU A 6 -10.61 -17.30 40.53
C LEU A 6 -11.59 -16.14 40.80
N PRO A 7 -11.27 -15.25 41.75
CA PRO A 7 -11.95 -13.97 41.90
C PRO A 7 -12.01 -13.19 40.58
N SER A 8 -13.11 -12.47 40.35
CA SER A 8 -13.36 -11.73 39.09
C SER A 8 -12.23 -10.76 38.72
N HIS A 9 -11.61 -10.10 39.71
CA HIS A 9 -10.47 -9.19 39.48
C HIS A 9 -9.24 -9.92 38.89
N LEU A 10 -8.95 -11.15 39.31
CA LEU A 10 -7.86 -11.94 38.73
C LEU A 10 -8.20 -12.41 37.31
N ILE A 11 -9.47 -12.76 37.06
CA ILE A 11 -9.93 -13.10 35.71
C ILE A 11 -9.76 -11.90 34.78
N VAL A 12 -10.14 -10.70 35.21
CA VAL A 12 -9.96 -9.45 34.47
C VAL A 12 -8.48 -9.18 34.18
N ASP A 13 -7.60 -9.36 35.16
CA ASP A 13 -6.17 -9.15 34.96
C ASP A 13 -5.57 -10.17 33.99
N ILE A 14 -6.03 -11.43 34.02
CA ILE A 14 -5.65 -12.44 33.01
C ILE A 14 -6.13 -12.03 31.62
N LEU A 15 -7.37 -11.53 31.48
CA LEU A 15 -7.91 -11.07 30.20
C LEU A 15 -7.14 -9.86 29.64
N LYS A 16 -6.63 -8.96 30.49
CA LYS A 16 -5.78 -7.82 30.08
C LYS A 16 -4.43 -8.27 29.49
N LEU A 17 -3.95 -9.47 29.84
CA LEU A 17 -2.68 -10.01 29.36
C LEU A 17 -2.82 -10.73 28.01
N LEU A 18 -4.02 -10.84 27.45
CA LEU A 18 -4.22 -11.46 26.14
C LEU A 18 -3.49 -10.69 25.03
N PRO A 19 -2.91 -11.40 24.04
CA PRO A 19 -2.03 -10.78 23.04
C PRO A 19 -2.77 -9.94 21.99
N ASP A 20 -4.04 -10.25 21.72
CA ASP A 20 -4.85 -9.57 20.71
C ASP A 20 -6.36 -9.80 20.92
N THR A 21 -7.16 -9.17 20.07
CA THR A 21 -8.63 -9.25 20.13
C THR A 21 -9.18 -10.62 19.69
N ARG A 22 -8.42 -11.44 18.95
CA ARG A 22 -8.84 -12.79 18.56
C ARG A 22 -8.72 -13.75 19.72
N ALA A 23 -7.63 -13.67 20.49
CA ALA A 23 -7.47 -14.39 21.74
C ALA A 23 -8.57 -14.01 22.74
N LEU A 24 -8.95 -12.73 22.80
CA LEU A 24 -10.09 -12.28 23.60
C LEU A 24 -11.42 -12.86 23.13
N ALA A 25 -11.67 -12.87 21.81
CA ALA A 25 -12.89 -13.47 21.25
C ALA A 25 -12.99 -14.97 21.61
N ALA A 26 -11.89 -15.71 21.49
CA ALA A 26 -11.79 -17.11 21.90
C ALA A 26 -12.03 -17.28 23.41
N ALA A 27 -11.39 -16.48 24.26
CA ALA A 27 -11.57 -16.56 25.71
C ALA A 27 -13.02 -16.33 26.14
N LYS A 28 -13.72 -15.38 25.51
CA LYS A 28 -15.11 -15.05 25.81
C LYS A 28 -16.09 -16.18 25.50
N ILE A 29 -15.81 -16.99 24.48
CA ILE A 29 -16.69 -18.11 24.10
C ILE A 29 -16.42 -19.38 24.91
N THR A 30 -15.26 -19.48 25.56
CA THR A 30 -14.87 -20.67 26.33
C THR A 30 -15.67 -20.86 27.61
N HIS A 31 -16.01 -19.77 28.33
CA HIS A 31 -16.75 -19.88 29.60
C HIS A 31 -17.52 -18.60 29.97
N SER A 32 -18.66 -18.75 30.64
CA SER A 32 -19.52 -17.64 31.08
C SER A 32 -18.81 -16.68 32.04
N ALA A 33 -17.99 -17.18 32.96
CA ALA A 33 -17.20 -16.35 33.88
C ALA A 33 -16.27 -15.36 33.14
N LEU A 34 -15.61 -15.80 32.07
CA LEU A 34 -14.76 -14.95 31.22
C LEU A 34 -15.60 -13.94 30.45
N HIS A 35 -16.76 -14.37 29.95
CA HIS A 35 -17.72 -13.49 29.29
C HIS A 35 -18.21 -12.36 30.22
N TYR A 36 -18.60 -12.70 31.45
CA TYR A 36 -19.09 -11.73 32.44
C TYR A 36 -17.98 -10.76 32.88
N ALA A 37 -16.79 -11.27 33.19
CA ALA A 37 -15.63 -10.43 33.51
C ALA A 37 -15.32 -9.44 32.38
N PHE A 38 -15.39 -9.88 31.12
CA PHE A 38 -15.27 -8.99 29.97
C PHE A 38 -16.40 -7.96 29.90
N LYS A 39 -17.66 -8.37 30.10
CA LYS A 39 -18.82 -7.48 29.99
C LYS A 39 -18.76 -6.35 31.03
N GLU A 40 -18.35 -6.64 32.26
CA GLU A 40 -18.23 -5.66 33.34
C GLU A 40 -17.02 -4.71 33.14
N HIS A 41 -15.92 -5.23 32.60
CA HIS A 41 -14.65 -4.48 32.47
C HIS A 41 -14.20 -4.31 31.02
N THR A 42 -15.16 -4.16 30.08
CA THR A 42 -14.89 -4.15 28.64
C THR A 42 -13.82 -3.13 28.27
N ARG A 43 -13.97 -1.88 28.75
CA ARG A 43 -13.07 -0.79 28.37
C ARG A 43 -11.63 -1.03 28.80
N THR A 44 -11.40 -1.38 30.07
CA THR A 44 -10.04 -1.56 30.62
C THR A 44 -9.34 -2.77 30.01
N ILE A 45 -10.08 -3.84 29.72
CA ILE A 45 -9.55 -5.03 29.03
C ILE A 45 -9.15 -4.66 27.59
N LEU A 46 -10.00 -3.95 26.85
CA LEU A 46 -9.69 -3.54 25.48
C LEU A 46 -8.52 -2.56 25.41
N GLU A 47 -8.45 -1.57 26.30
CA GLU A 47 -7.35 -0.62 26.37
C GLU A 47 -6.02 -1.33 26.66
N ALA A 48 -6.02 -2.31 27.56
CA ALA A 48 -4.84 -3.11 27.86
C ALA A 48 -4.38 -3.96 26.67
N ILE A 49 -5.30 -4.69 26.03
CA ILE A 49 -4.98 -5.53 24.86
C ILE A 49 -4.42 -4.68 23.72
N ILE A 50 -5.06 -3.55 23.40
CA ILE A 50 -4.60 -2.68 22.32
C ILE A 50 -3.24 -2.06 22.63
N SER A 51 -3.00 -1.65 23.87
CA SER A 51 -1.71 -1.10 24.31
C SER A 51 -0.59 -2.16 24.31
N ASN A 52 -0.92 -3.41 24.63
CA ASN A 52 0.02 -4.54 24.59
C ASN A 52 0.35 -4.93 23.15
N GLN A 53 -0.62 -4.85 22.24
CA GLN A 53 -0.46 -5.26 20.86
C GLN A 53 0.21 -4.18 19.99
N ILE A 54 -0.24 -2.93 20.12
CA ILE A 54 0.17 -1.82 19.26
C ILE A 54 1.10 -0.89 20.06
N PRO A 55 2.36 -0.70 19.63
CA PRO A 55 3.28 0.20 20.30
C PRO A 55 2.69 1.61 20.43
N ALA A 56 2.90 2.27 21.57
CA ALA A 56 2.30 3.59 21.87
C ALA A 56 2.49 4.60 20.73
N LYS A 57 3.69 4.69 20.15
CA LYS A 57 4.02 5.57 19.02
C LYS A 57 3.25 5.27 17.71
N MET A 58 2.58 4.12 17.63
CA MET A 58 1.77 3.69 16.48
C MET A 58 0.27 3.80 16.75
N LEU A 59 -0.16 4.06 18.00
CA LEU A 59 -1.58 4.17 18.34
C LEU A 59 -2.29 5.29 17.58
N PRO A 60 -1.74 6.53 17.48
CA PRO A 60 -2.38 7.59 16.70
C PRO A 60 -2.61 7.21 15.24
N PHE A 61 -1.64 6.53 14.63
CA PHE A 61 -1.75 6.04 13.24
C PHE A 61 -2.83 4.96 13.08
N ALA A 62 -2.91 4.01 14.02
CA ALA A 62 -3.94 2.97 14.01
C ALA A 62 -5.35 3.58 14.15
N GLN A 63 -5.49 4.61 14.98
CA GLN A 63 -6.76 5.30 15.17
C GLN A 63 -7.16 6.18 13.98
N ALA A 64 -6.20 6.89 13.39
CA ALA A 64 -6.42 7.65 12.17
C ALA A 64 -6.85 6.74 11.01
N ALA A 65 -6.22 5.57 10.87
CA ALA A 65 -6.58 4.59 9.83
C ALA A 65 -8.01 4.05 10.02
N HIS A 66 -8.39 3.72 11.25
CA HIS A 66 -9.77 3.34 11.58
C HIS A 66 -10.76 4.45 11.24
N SER A 67 -10.48 5.67 11.70
CA SER A 67 -11.38 6.82 11.55
C SER A 67 -11.57 7.22 10.10
N ALA A 68 -10.49 7.16 9.31
CA ALA A 68 -10.49 7.43 7.88
C ALA A 68 -11.48 6.55 7.10
N ARG A 69 -11.70 5.30 7.55
CA ARG A 69 -12.63 4.37 6.90
C ARG A 69 -14.06 4.41 7.43
N CYS A 70 -14.24 4.87 8.66
CA CYS A 70 -15.55 4.79 9.33
C CYS A 70 -16.46 5.99 9.01
N LYS A 71 -15.95 7.03 8.36
CA LYS A 71 -16.70 8.24 8.04
C LYS A 71 -16.69 8.44 6.51
N PRO A 72 -17.81 8.90 5.91
CA PRO A 72 -17.82 9.31 4.51
C PRO A 72 -16.79 10.41 4.25
N PHE A 73 -16.35 10.52 2.99
CA PHE A 73 -15.44 11.59 2.59
C PHE A 73 -16.03 12.96 2.92
N GLY A 74 -15.20 13.81 3.53
CA GLY A 74 -15.46 15.24 3.68
C GLY A 74 -14.17 15.98 3.99
N THR A 75 -13.97 17.17 3.44
CA THR A 75 -12.73 17.95 3.66
C THR A 75 -12.47 18.22 5.13
N ALA A 76 -13.53 18.52 5.91
CA ALA A 76 -13.43 18.67 7.36
C ALA A 76 -12.95 17.38 8.05
N HIS A 77 -13.41 16.21 7.59
CA HIS A 77 -12.96 14.92 8.11
C HIS A 77 -11.49 14.66 7.79
N VAL A 78 -11.02 15.00 6.58
CA VAL A 78 -9.60 14.89 6.21
C VAL A 78 -8.74 15.76 7.11
N VAL A 79 -9.09 17.05 7.23
CA VAL A 79 -8.34 18.01 8.06
C VAL A 79 -8.32 17.59 9.52
N GLU A 80 -9.45 17.14 10.07
CA GLU A 80 -9.54 16.71 11.46
C GLU A 80 -8.71 15.45 11.72
N THR A 81 -8.81 14.43 10.85
CA THR A 81 -8.01 13.20 10.96
C THR A 81 -6.50 13.50 10.96
N LEU A 82 -6.06 14.42 10.10
CA LEU A 82 -4.66 14.83 10.03
C LEU A 82 -4.25 15.70 11.21
N ARG A 83 -5.13 16.60 11.67
CA ARG A 83 -4.88 17.43 12.84
C ARG A 83 -4.71 16.58 14.08
N GLU A 84 -5.58 15.60 14.30
CA GLU A 84 -5.46 14.67 15.43
C GLU A 84 -4.18 13.83 15.35
N LEU A 85 -3.84 13.33 14.15
CA LEU A 85 -2.68 12.48 13.95
C LEU A 85 -1.35 13.19 14.25
N TYR A 86 -1.23 14.45 13.84
CA TYR A 86 0.03 15.20 13.95
C TYR A 86 0.05 16.21 15.10
N PHE A 87 -1.10 16.69 15.56
CA PHE A 87 -1.20 17.76 16.55
C PHE A 87 -2.07 17.40 17.77
N GLY A 88 -2.52 16.14 17.90
CA GLY A 88 -3.37 15.70 19.01
C GLY A 88 -2.68 15.66 20.38
N ASP A 89 -1.34 15.54 20.42
CA ASP A 89 -0.54 15.39 21.65
C ASP A 89 -0.33 16.68 22.46
N GLN A 90 -0.98 17.81 22.12
CA GLN A 90 -0.75 19.10 22.78
C GLN A 90 -1.32 19.23 24.20
N ASP A 91 -1.96 18.20 24.75
CA ASP A 91 -2.49 18.20 26.11
C ASP A 91 -1.67 17.22 27.00
N PRO A 92 -1.02 17.66 28.09
CA PRO A 92 -0.22 16.80 28.98
C PRO A 92 -1.00 15.68 29.70
N GLY A 93 -2.29 15.47 29.38
CA GLY A 93 -3.11 14.30 29.73
C GLY A 93 -3.63 13.48 28.54
N TYR A 94 -3.10 13.70 27.32
CA TYR A 94 -3.58 13.05 26.11
C TYR A 94 -3.32 11.54 26.13
N ASN A 95 -4.40 10.78 26.30
CA ASN A 95 -4.39 9.35 26.00
C ASN A 95 -4.97 9.17 24.59
N PRO A 96 -4.20 8.69 23.59
CA PRO A 96 -4.71 8.48 22.25
C PRO A 96 -5.97 7.60 22.27
N LEU A 97 -6.05 6.60 23.15
CA LEU A 97 -7.21 5.70 23.31
C LEU A 97 -8.49 6.40 23.81
N VAL A 98 -8.39 7.64 24.30
CA VAL A 98 -9.47 8.40 24.96
C VAL A 98 -9.67 9.79 24.32
N SER A 99 -8.95 10.11 23.24
CA SER A 99 -9.05 11.41 22.55
C SER A 99 -10.51 11.83 22.28
N LYS A 100 -10.84 13.09 22.63
CA LYS A 100 -12.19 13.69 22.51
C LYS A 100 -12.78 13.57 21.11
N ALA A 101 -11.95 13.59 20.07
CA ALA A 101 -12.40 13.59 18.68
C ALA A 101 -12.61 12.18 18.11
N LEU A 102 -12.09 11.14 18.80
CA LEU A 102 -12.11 9.74 18.39
C LEU A 102 -13.10 8.86 19.16
N GLY A 103 -13.65 9.34 20.28
CA GLY A 103 -14.62 8.62 21.10
C GLY A 103 -14.05 7.40 21.84
N PRO A 104 -14.85 6.77 22.73
CA PRO A 104 -14.41 5.65 23.55
C PRO A 104 -14.02 4.43 22.70
N LEU A 105 -13.05 3.65 23.18
CA LEU A 105 -12.62 2.40 22.54
C LEU A 105 -13.74 1.35 22.61
N THR A 106 -14.50 1.20 21.53
CA THR A 106 -15.52 0.15 21.39
C THR A 106 -14.89 -1.17 20.95
N LEU A 107 -15.57 -2.30 21.17
CA LEU A 107 -15.09 -3.61 20.71
C LEU A 107 -14.87 -3.67 19.18
N PRO A 108 -15.79 -3.17 18.32
CA PRO A 108 -15.54 -3.14 16.88
C PRO A 108 -14.30 -2.33 16.50
N LYS A 109 -14.10 -1.16 17.13
CA LYS A 109 -12.92 -0.32 16.91
C LYS A 109 -11.63 -1.02 17.35
N ALA A 110 -11.64 -1.68 18.50
CA ALA A 110 -10.50 -2.46 18.97
C ALA A 110 -10.15 -3.61 18.02
N ILE A 111 -11.15 -4.37 17.55
CA ILE A 111 -10.95 -5.45 16.56
C ILE A 111 -10.35 -4.86 15.28
N ASP A 112 -10.92 -3.78 14.78
CA ASP A 112 -10.45 -3.14 13.54
C ASP A 112 -8.98 -2.68 13.65
N MET A 113 -8.63 -1.97 14.72
CA MET A 113 -7.25 -1.53 14.97
C MET A 113 -6.29 -2.71 15.14
N SER A 114 -6.71 -3.74 15.88
CA SER A 114 -5.95 -4.97 16.10
C SER A 114 -5.65 -5.70 14.79
N GLU A 115 -6.66 -5.92 13.96
CA GLU A 115 -6.53 -6.55 12.65
C GLU A 115 -5.67 -5.74 11.69
N MET A 116 -5.84 -4.42 11.66
CA MET A 116 -5.00 -3.55 10.84
C MET A 116 -3.53 -3.67 11.26
N TYR A 117 -3.24 -3.69 12.56
CA TYR A 117 -1.86 -3.83 13.03
C TYR A 117 -1.23 -5.16 12.63
N HIS A 118 -2.00 -6.26 12.59
CA HIS A 118 -1.51 -7.53 12.03
C HIS A 118 -1.12 -7.40 10.55
N VAL A 119 -1.93 -6.72 9.74
CA VAL A 119 -1.62 -6.45 8.33
C VAL A 119 -0.38 -5.57 8.18
N ILE A 120 -0.25 -4.52 9.00
CA ILE A 120 0.95 -3.67 9.03
C ILE A 120 2.20 -4.50 9.37
N ARG A 121 2.12 -5.39 10.36
CA ARG A 121 3.23 -6.29 10.72
C ARG A 121 3.58 -7.26 9.59
N TYR A 122 2.58 -7.79 8.90
CA TYR A 122 2.77 -8.67 7.75
C TYR A 122 3.57 -7.96 6.65
N TYR A 123 3.11 -6.80 6.20
CA TYR A 123 3.80 -6.06 5.14
C TYR A 123 5.15 -5.51 5.57
N THR A 124 5.32 -5.10 6.82
CA THR A 124 6.64 -4.70 7.33
C THR A 124 7.67 -5.82 7.17
N ARG A 125 7.29 -7.07 7.52
CA ARG A 125 8.17 -8.23 7.36
C ARG A 125 8.40 -8.59 5.89
N ARG A 126 7.36 -8.47 5.07
CA ARG A 126 7.48 -8.73 3.63
C ARG A 126 8.46 -7.77 2.97
N ILE A 127 8.33 -6.47 3.25
CA ILE A 127 9.27 -5.44 2.77
C ILE A 127 10.68 -5.66 3.32
N GLU A 128 10.81 -6.02 4.60
CA GLU A 128 12.11 -6.40 5.18
C GLU A 128 12.78 -7.53 4.40
N ASN A 129 12.02 -8.55 4.00
CA ASN A 129 12.54 -9.66 3.20
C ASN A 129 12.92 -9.22 1.77
N GLU A 130 12.13 -8.37 1.11
CA GLU A 130 12.47 -7.85 -0.23
C GLU A 130 13.73 -6.97 -0.23
N ILE A 131 13.85 -6.08 0.75
CA ILE A 131 15.04 -5.22 0.89
C ILE A 131 16.28 -6.07 1.17
N ALA A 132 16.12 -7.18 1.91
CA ALA A 132 17.19 -8.11 2.22
C ALA A 132 17.56 -9.05 1.05
N SER A 133 16.58 -9.47 0.23
CA SER A 133 16.81 -10.42 -0.86
C SER A 133 17.53 -9.79 -2.05
N ALA A 134 17.46 -8.46 -2.22
CA ALA A 134 18.13 -7.64 -3.24
C ALA A 134 18.18 -8.25 -4.66
N THR A 135 17.24 -9.15 -4.95
CA THR A 135 17.09 -9.88 -6.21
C THR A 135 15.76 -9.46 -6.78
N ASN A 136 15.68 -8.23 -7.28
CA ASN A 136 14.56 -7.85 -8.13
C ASN A 136 14.91 -8.19 -9.59
N PRO A 137 14.38 -9.30 -10.15
CA PRO A 137 14.66 -9.69 -11.53
C PRO A 137 14.10 -8.69 -12.55
N ARG A 138 13.15 -7.82 -12.18
CA ARG A 138 12.56 -6.83 -13.11
C ARG A 138 13.52 -5.68 -13.44
N PHE A 139 14.53 -5.42 -12.60
CA PHE A 139 15.31 -4.19 -12.69
C PHE A 139 16.82 -4.34 -12.45
N GLY A 140 17.31 -5.57 -12.32
CA GLY A 140 18.71 -5.86 -12.01
C GLY A 140 19.00 -5.77 -10.52
N THR A 141 19.87 -6.66 -10.04
CA THR A 141 20.32 -6.74 -8.64
C THR A 141 21.26 -5.59 -8.32
N PRO A 142 20.90 -4.69 -7.38
CA PRO A 142 21.90 -3.81 -6.79
C PRO A 142 22.75 -4.62 -5.81
N THR A 143 24.07 -4.54 -5.97
CA THR A 143 25.06 -5.23 -5.13
C THR A 143 25.19 -4.59 -3.75
N PHE A 144 24.09 -4.40 -3.00
CA PHE A 144 24.18 -4.09 -1.57
C PHE A 144 24.46 -5.37 -0.79
N ALA A 145 25.58 -6.01 -1.14
CA ALA A 145 26.05 -7.26 -0.60
C ALA A 145 26.58 -7.03 0.83
N LYS A 146 25.67 -7.18 1.80
CA LYS A 146 25.83 -7.41 3.25
C LYS A 146 24.83 -6.56 4.04
N ARG A 147 23.52 -6.79 3.84
CA ARG A 147 22.49 -6.06 4.60
C ARG A 147 22.10 -6.82 5.86
N GLN A 148 22.42 -6.22 7.00
CA GLN A 148 21.89 -6.61 8.31
C GLN A 148 20.37 -6.37 8.37
N ARG A 149 19.71 -7.03 9.32
CA ARG A 149 18.27 -6.88 9.59
C ARG A 149 17.90 -5.41 9.80
N LEU A 150 16.70 -5.01 9.40
CA LEU A 150 16.23 -3.64 9.58
C LEU A 150 16.26 -3.23 11.05
N THR A 151 16.70 -2.00 11.33
CA THR A 151 16.70 -1.46 12.69
C THR A 151 15.27 -1.24 13.18
N SER A 152 15.13 -0.96 14.48
CA SER A 152 13.85 -0.58 15.05
C SER A 152 13.32 0.74 14.46
N LYS A 153 14.21 1.66 14.06
CA LYS A 153 13.83 2.96 13.46
C LYS A 153 13.32 2.79 12.03
N GLU A 154 13.99 1.97 11.22
CA GLU A 154 13.54 1.67 9.85
C GLU A 154 12.19 0.96 9.85
N ARG A 155 12.04 -0.06 10.72
CA ARG A 155 10.75 -0.73 10.91
C ARG A 155 9.66 0.22 11.38
N PHE A 156 9.99 1.22 12.18
CA PHE A 156 9.04 2.26 12.58
C PHE A 156 8.63 3.16 11.41
N ILE A 157 9.59 3.59 10.57
CA ILE A 157 9.32 4.39 9.36
C ILE A 157 8.41 3.61 8.39
N ILE A 158 8.73 2.35 8.12
CA ILE A 158 7.93 1.48 7.24
C ILE A 158 6.50 1.34 7.76
N LYS A 159 6.32 1.03 9.05
CA LYS A 159 4.98 0.90 9.65
C LYS A 159 4.18 2.19 9.53
N ARG A 160 4.80 3.35 9.76
CA ARG A 160 4.14 4.66 9.64
C ARG A 160 3.74 4.95 8.20
N ALA A 161 4.61 4.68 7.24
CA ALA A 161 4.31 4.88 5.82
C ALA A 161 3.20 3.92 5.33
N LEU A 162 3.17 2.67 5.79
CA LEU A 162 2.05 1.74 5.55
C LEU A 162 0.72 2.27 6.14
N TYR A 163 0.72 2.79 7.37
CA TYR A 163 -0.49 3.41 7.93
C TYR A 163 -0.92 4.65 7.16
N ARG A 164 0.00 5.49 6.70
CA ARG A 164 -0.33 6.65 5.85
C ARG A 164 -1.00 6.23 4.56
N PHE A 165 -0.49 5.18 3.91
CA PHE A 165 -1.14 4.60 2.74
C PHE A 165 -2.57 4.15 3.07
N GLU A 166 -2.78 3.49 4.20
CA GLU A 166 -4.10 3.03 4.62
C GLU A 166 -5.06 4.18 4.96
N ILE A 167 -4.57 5.20 5.66
CA ILE A 167 -5.33 6.42 5.96
C ILE A 167 -5.74 7.10 4.65
N TYR A 168 -4.81 7.23 3.71
CA TYR A 168 -5.09 7.79 2.38
C TYR A 168 -6.19 6.97 1.66
N CYS A 169 -6.09 5.65 1.67
CA CYS A 169 -7.12 4.79 1.08
C CYS A 169 -8.48 4.98 1.76
N GLY A 170 -8.52 5.02 3.10
CA GLY A 170 -9.75 5.25 3.85
C GLY A 170 -10.39 6.60 3.53
N LEU A 171 -9.62 7.69 3.61
CA LEU A 171 -10.13 9.04 3.42
C LEU A 171 -10.70 9.26 2.02
N PHE A 172 -10.09 8.69 0.98
CA PHE A 172 -10.43 9.01 -0.41
C PHE A 172 -11.17 7.89 -1.16
N TYR A 173 -11.23 6.67 -0.62
CA TYR A 173 -11.80 5.48 -1.25
C TYR A 173 -12.53 4.52 -0.28
N GLY A 174 -12.76 4.95 0.98
CA GLY A 174 -13.18 4.08 2.09
C GLY A 174 -14.59 3.50 2.05
N ASP A 175 -15.47 3.96 1.16
CA ASP A 175 -16.87 3.49 1.08
C ASP A 175 -17.04 2.14 0.38
N GLY A 176 -16.00 1.61 -0.26
CA GLY A 176 -16.07 0.31 -0.92
C GLY A 176 -17.06 0.24 -2.09
N GLY A 177 -17.73 1.35 -2.44
CA GLY A 177 -18.60 1.49 -3.61
C GLY A 177 -17.82 1.51 -4.92
N GLY A 178 -16.48 1.55 -4.85
CA GLY A 178 -15.68 1.83 -6.02
C GLY A 178 -15.88 3.28 -6.45
N LEU A 179 -15.35 3.61 -7.63
CA LEU A 179 -15.56 4.91 -8.27
C LEU A 179 -17.00 5.01 -8.78
N ASP A 180 -18.00 4.90 -7.90
CA ASP A 180 -19.35 5.23 -8.29
C ASP A 180 -19.44 6.74 -8.48
N ALA A 181 -19.85 7.08 -9.70
CA ALA A 181 -19.92 8.41 -10.22
C ALA A 181 -20.76 9.30 -9.31
N ASP A 182 -20.19 10.38 -8.76
CA ASP A 182 -20.88 11.66 -8.93
C ASP A 182 -20.07 12.92 -8.68
N THR A 183 -20.26 13.85 -9.61
CA THR A 183 -19.86 15.27 -9.68
C THR A 183 -18.37 15.65 -9.71
N LYS A 184 -17.98 16.31 -10.81
CA LYS A 184 -16.73 17.08 -11.01
C LYS A 184 -16.35 17.99 -9.81
N ARG A 185 -17.34 18.49 -9.06
CA ARG A 185 -17.14 19.28 -7.84
C ARG A 185 -16.52 18.47 -6.69
N GLN A 186 -16.95 17.21 -6.49
CA GLN A 186 -16.30 16.29 -5.55
C GLN A 186 -14.87 16.00 -5.98
N ASN A 187 -14.58 15.91 -7.28
CA ASN A 187 -13.21 15.70 -7.76
C ASN A 187 -12.27 16.88 -7.44
N LEU A 188 -12.72 18.13 -7.62
CA LEU A 188 -11.91 19.30 -7.26
C LEU A 188 -11.68 19.40 -5.74
N THR A 189 -12.73 19.20 -4.94
CA THR A 189 -12.64 19.20 -3.48
C THR A 189 -11.76 18.05 -2.96
N LYS A 190 -11.85 16.86 -3.57
CA LYS A 190 -10.97 15.73 -3.30
C LYS A 190 -9.53 16.06 -3.67
N ASN A 191 -9.28 16.70 -4.82
CA ASN A 191 -7.93 17.11 -5.23
C ASN A 191 -7.32 18.11 -4.23
N LEU A 192 -8.06 19.13 -3.81
CA LEU A 192 -7.60 20.05 -2.75
C LEU A 192 -7.35 19.31 -1.43
N ALA A 193 -8.21 18.38 -1.03
CA ALA A 193 -8.02 17.61 0.19
C ALA A 193 -6.83 16.63 0.11
N ARG A 194 -6.50 16.10 -1.06
CA ARG A 194 -5.30 15.26 -1.31
C ARG A 194 -4.02 16.08 -1.25
N VAL A 195 -4.09 17.26 -1.85
CA VAL A 195 -3.08 18.33 -1.73
C VAL A 195 -2.85 18.65 -0.26
N THR A 196 -3.92 18.89 0.51
CA THR A 196 -3.84 19.08 1.95
C THR A 196 -3.20 17.88 2.64
N PHE A 197 -3.64 16.65 2.35
CA PHE A 197 -3.06 15.44 2.96
C PHE A 197 -1.54 15.37 2.79
N LEU A 198 -1.04 15.60 1.57
CA LEU A 198 0.38 15.50 1.28
C LEU A 198 1.17 16.73 1.75
N SER A 199 0.52 17.88 1.95
CA SER A 199 1.14 19.04 2.59
C SER A 199 1.32 18.91 4.10
N TYR A 200 0.71 17.93 4.77
CA TYR A 200 0.97 17.67 6.20
C TYR A 200 2.29 16.92 6.45
N SER A 201 3.00 16.54 5.39
CA SER A 201 4.25 15.79 5.49
C SER A 201 5.34 16.42 4.62
N PRO A 202 6.59 16.43 5.08
CA PRO A 202 7.71 16.91 4.28
C PRO A 202 7.91 16.05 3.02
N PRO A 203 8.56 16.59 1.96
CA PRO A 203 8.79 15.87 0.71
C PRO A 203 9.42 14.49 0.86
N TRP A 204 10.40 14.32 1.76
CA TRP A 204 11.03 13.01 1.99
C TRP A 204 10.10 12.00 2.69
N VAL A 205 9.14 12.45 3.51
CA VAL A 205 8.10 11.57 4.08
C VAL A 205 7.09 11.17 3.01
N ASN A 206 6.79 12.07 2.05
CA ASN A 206 6.02 11.72 0.87
C ASN A 206 6.77 10.74 -0.05
N GLU A 207 8.11 10.86 -0.16
CA GLU A 207 8.93 9.85 -0.85
C GLU A 207 8.88 8.50 -0.12
N GLN A 208 8.89 8.47 1.23
CA GLN A 208 8.70 7.22 1.99
C GLN A 208 7.36 6.57 1.66
N LEU A 209 6.30 7.37 1.57
CA LEU A 209 4.98 6.89 1.15
C LEU A 209 5.01 6.36 -0.30
N GLY A 210 5.72 7.04 -1.20
CA GLY A 210 5.99 6.55 -2.55
C GLY A 210 6.76 5.23 -2.59
N SER A 211 7.76 5.05 -1.73
CA SER A 211 8.52 3.80 -1.65
C SER A 211 7.64 2.65 -1.18
N ILE A 212 6.78 2.87 -0.18
CA ILE A 212 5.78 1.86 0.24
C ILE A 212 4.79 1.57 -0.89
N TYR A 213 4.36 2.59 -1.64
CA TYR A 213 3.48 2.40 -2.79
C TYR A 213 4.10 1.44 -3.82
N ASP A 214 5.36 1.65 -4.19
CA ASP A 214 6.04 0.79 -5.18
C ASP A 214 6.16 -0.67 -4.69
N PHE A 215 6.48 -0.89 -3.40
CA PHE A 215 6.46 -2.24 -2.82
C PHE A 215 5.08 -2.89 -2.86
N LEU A 216 4.02 -2.16 -2.50
CA LEU A 216 2.67 -2.68 -2.52
C LEU A 216 2.20 -3.00 -3.95
N GLU A 217 2.57 -2.19 -4.93
CA GLU A 217 2.31 -2.47 -6.34
C GLU A 217 3.09 -3.70 -6.84
N GLN A 218 4.34 -3.88 -6.40
CA GLN A 218 5.11 -5.09 -6.69
C GLN A 218 4.39 -6.34 -6.15
N PHE A 219 3.93 -6.31 -4.90
CA PHE A 219 3.20 -7.44 -4.30
C PHE A 219 1.87 -7.71 -4.98
N LEU A 220 1.14 -6.67 -5.36
CA LEU A 220 -0.07 -6.80 -6.17
C LEU A 220 0.24 -7.47 -7.51
N SER A 221 1.32 -7.04 -8.17
CA SER A 221 1.71 -7.51 -9.50
C SER A 221 1.95 -9.01 -9.56
N GLU A 222 2.45 -9.64 -8.48
CA GLU A 222 2.69 -11.09 -8.43
C GLU A 222 1.42 -11.92 -8.75
N SER A 223 0.26 -11.46 -8.28
CA SER A 223 -1.03 -12.12 -8.53
C SER A 223 -1.78 -11.48 -9.70
N PHE A 224 -1.77 -10.15 -9.77
CA PHE A 224 -2.51 -9.38 -10.77
C PHE A 224 -2.00 -9.65 -12.19
N ASP A 225 -0.68 -9.63 -12.40
CA ASP A 225 -0.12 -9.73 -13.75
C ASP A 225 -0.42 -11.10 -14.37
N THR A 226 -0.40 -12.15 -13.56
CA THR A 226 -0.76 -13.51 -13.99
C THR A 226 -2.23 -13.58 -14.42
N VAL A 227 -3.16 -13.00 -13.66
CA VAL A 227 -4.57 -12.97 -14.03
C VAL A 227 -4.79 -12.12 -15.28
N ALA A 228 -4.21 -10.92 -15.33
CA ALA A 228 -4.34 -10.00 -16.45
C ALA A 228 -3.72 -10.51 -17.75
N ALA A 229 -2.63 -11.28 -17.69
CA ALA A 229 -2.00 -11.86 -18.88
C ALA A 229 -2.78 -13.05 -19.47
N HIS A 230 -3.56 -13.76 -18.66
CA HIS A 230 -4.15 -15.04 -19.03
C HIS A 230 -5.68 -15.06 -19.09
N ASP A 231 -6.36 -14.23 -18.31
CA ASP A 231 -7.83 -14.24 -18.30
C ASP A 231 -8.40 -13.68 -19.62
N VAL A 232 -9.29 -14.44 -20.25
CA VAL A 232 -9.89 -14.08 -21.56
C VAL A 232 -10.71 -12.79 -21.46
N GLU A 233 -11.52 -12.64 -20.42
CA GLU A 233 -12.42 -11.49 -20.23
C GLU A 233 -11.63 -10.21 -19.92
N TRP A 234 -10.60 -10.29 -19.07
CA TRP A 234 -9.67 -9.19 -18.80
C TRP A 234 -8.91 -8.79 -20.08
N GLY A 235 -8.53 -9.78 -20.89
CA GLY A 235 -7.91 -9.55 -22.20
C GLY A 235 -8.83 -8.78 -23.15
N ALA A 236 -10.08 -9.21 -23.28
CA ALA A 236 -11.09 -8.54 -24.09
C ALA A 236 -11.37 -7.09 -23.62
N ARG A 237 -11.30 -6.86 -22.30
CA ARG A 237 -11.42 -5.53 -21.66
C ARG A 237 -10.13 -4.69 -21.69
N LYS A 238 -9.03 -5.21 -22.26
CA LYS A 238 -7.72 -4.56 -22.33
C LYS A 238 -7.16 -4.18 -20.95
N VAL A 239 -7.29 -5.08 -19.98
CA VAL A 239 -6.70 -4.90 -18.65
C VAL A 239 -5.19 -5.07 -18.74
N GLY A 240 -4.45 -3.96 -18.69
CA GLY A 240 -3.00 -3.94 -18.85
C GLY A 240 -2.23 -4.32 -17.58
N TRP A 241 -1.14 -5.08 -17.75
CA TRP A 241 -0.24 -5.54 -16.70
C TRP A 241 1.21 -5.10 -16.89
N VAL A 242 1.60 -4.62 -18.08
CA VAL A 242 2.99 -4.21 -18.36
C VAL A 242 3.36 -2.89 -17.68
N ARG A 243 2.47 -1.90 -17.74
CA ARG A 243 2.70 -0.58 -17.13
C ARG A 243 2.64 -0.64 -15.60
N CYS A 244 3.28 0.33 -14.95
CA CYS A 244 3.34 0.46 -13.50
C CYS A 244 3.01 1.89 -13.02
N ALA A 245 2.85 2.05 -11.71
CA ALA A 245 2.61 3.30 -11.02
C ALA A 245 1.44 4.09 -11.62
N LYS A 246 1.65 5.38 -11.87
CA LYS A 246 0.61 6.26 -12.41
C LYS A 246 0.13 5.88 -13.82
N GLU A 247 0.90 5.07 -14.54
CA GLU A 247 0.60 4.64 -15.91
C GLU A 247 -0.27 3.38 -15.96
N ASN A 248 -0.49 2.71 -14.82
CA ASN A 248 -1.39 1.56 -14.72
C ASN A 248 -2.65 1.89 -13.90
N PRO A 249 -3.76 2.29 -14.55
CA PRO A 249 -4.98 2.68 -13.87
C PRO A 249 -5.70 1.51 -13.18
N TRP A 250 -5.45 0.27 -13.62
CA TRP A 250 -6.04 -0.93 -13.04
C TRP A 250 -5.38 -1.29 -11.72
N LYS A 251 -4.04 -1.27 -11.66
CA LYS A 251 -3.29 -1.48 -10.42
C LYS A 251 -3.58 -0.39 -9.41
N GLN A 252 -3.64 0.88 -9.84
CA GLN A 252 -4.05 2.00 -8.99
C GLN A 252 -5.42 1.80 -8.37
N GLY A 253 -6.40 1.36 -9.16
CA GLY A 253 -7.72 1.03 -8.64
C GLY A 253 -7.68 -0.10 -7.62
N MET A 254 -6.96 -1.20 -7.90
CA MET A 254 -6.86 -2.32 -6.96
C MET A 254 -6.16 -1.94 -5.65
N LEU A 255 -5.12 -1.11 -5.72
CA LEU A 255 -4.44 -0.56 -4.55
C LEU A 255 -5.36 0.32 -3.69
N SER A 256 -6.37 0.95 -4.29
CA SER A 256 -7.30 1.85 -3.56
C SER A 256 -8.18 1.12 -2.53
N TYR A 257 -8.35 -0.20 -2.67
CA TYR A 257 -9.02 -1.01 -1.65
C TYR A 257 -8.23 -1.10 -0.33
N GLY A 258 -6.95 -0.75 -0.34
CA GLY A 258 -6.07 -0.68 0.84
C GLY A 258 -5.52 -2.03 1.30
N LEU A 259 -4.79 -2.00 2.42
CA LEU A 259 -3.87 -3.07 2.81
C LEU A 259 -4.56 -4.40 3.13
N ARG A 260 -5.78 -4.39 3.68
CA ARG A 260 -6.51 -5.64 3.98
C ARG A 260 -6.87 -6.41 2.72
N PHE A 261 -7.26 -5.72 1.66
CA PHE A 261 -7.54 -6.36 0.38
C PHE A 261 -6.27 -6.98 -0.20
N LEU A 262 -5.18 -6.18 -0.25
CA LEU A 262 -3.89 -6.65 -0.74
C LEU A 262 -3.39 -7.85 0.06
N CYS A 263 -3.54 -7.83 1.40
CA CYS A 263 -3.07 -8.91 2.26
C CYS A 263 -3.85 -10.20 2.01
N ARG A 264 -5.18 -10.11 1.82
CA ARG A 264 -5.98 -11.27 1.42
C ARG A 264 -5.54 -11.84 0.08
N LEU A 265 -5.27 -10.97 -0.89
CA LEU A 265 -4.81 -11.40 -2.22
C LEU A 265 -3.45 -12.09 -2.17
N ASP A 266 -2.50 -11.51 -1.45
CA ASP A 266 -1.13 -12.04 -1.31
C ASP A 266 -1.10 -13.42 -0.59
N LEU A 267 -1.99 -13.60 0.39
CA LEU A 267 -2.20 -14.88 1.07
C LEU A 267 -2.98 -15.90 0.23
N THR A 268 -3.72 -15.47 -0.79
CA THR A 268 -4.49 -16.35 -1.68
C THR A 268 -3.57 -17.03 -2.68
N LYS A 269 -3.64 -18.36 -2.75
CA LYS A 269 -2.82 -19.17 -3.66
C LYS A 269 -3.68 -19.78 -4.76
N GLY A 270 -3.09 -19.87 -5.95
CA GLY A 270 -3.73 -20.44 -7.14
C GLY A 270 -4.47 -19.40 -7.97
N TYR A 271 -4.40 -19.59 -9.28
CA TYR A 271 -4.97 -18.68 -10.28
C TYR A 271 -6.47 -18.43 -10.07
N ASP A 272 -7.27 -19.49 -9.92
CA ASP A 272 -8.73 -19.37 -9.88
C ASP A 272 -9.22 -18.61 -8.63
N ALA A 273 -8.57 -18.85 -7.47
CA ALA A 273 -8.88 -18.15 -6.24
C ALA A 273 -8.46 -16.66 -6.29
N GLN A 274 -7.30 -16.36 -6.87
CA GLN A 274 -6.85 -14.98 -7.08
C GLN A 274 -7.76 -14.23 -8.05
N ARG A 275 -8.13 -14.87 -9.17
CA ARG A 275 -9.09 -14.36 -10.14
C ARG A 275 -10.44 -14.08 -9.48
N ALA A 276 -10.97 -15.03 -8.71
CA ALA A 276 -12.24 -14.84 -8.01
C ALA A 276 -12.19 -13.66 -7.03
N LEU A 277 -11.10 -13.51 -6.27
CA LEU A 277 -10.94 -12.39 -5.35
C LEU A 277 -10.82 -11.04 -6.09
N LEU A 278 -10.05 -10.99 -7.18
CA LEU A 278 -9.91 -9.78 -8.02
C LEU A 278 -11.24 -9.39 -8.69
N ASN A 279 -12.03 -10.38 -9.15
CA ASN A 279 -13.34 -10.16 -9.76
C ASN A 279 -14.45 -9.89 -8.72
N SER A 280 -14.25 -10.21 -7.43
CA SER A 280 -15.22 -9.93 -6.36
C SER A 280 -15.43 -8.43 -6.10
N LYS A 281 -14.60 -7.60 -6.73
CA LYS A 281 -14.59 -6.14 -6.61
C LYS A 281 -14.99 -5.51 -7.94
N ASN A 282 -15.75 -4.41 -7.86
CA ASN A 282 -16.08 -3.60 -9.04
C ASN A 282 -14.80 -3.05 -9.63
N PHE A 283 -14.31 -3.67 -10.70
CA PHE A 283 -13.14 -3.33 -11.51
C PHE A 283 -12.82 -1.82 -11.52
N PRO A 284 -12.01 -1.32 -10.57
CA PRO A 284 -11.81 0.11 -10.46
C PRO A 284 -10.75 0.53 -11.48
N TYR A 285 -11.15 1.33 -12.45
CA TYR A 285 -10.23 2.02 -13.36
C TYR A 285 -10.02 3.44 -12.85
N THR A 286 -8.81 3.78 -12.40
CA THR A 286 -8.52 5.17 -11.98
C THR A 286 -7.09 5.56 -12.29
N THR A 287 -6.94 6.73 -12.91
CA THR A 287 -5.65 7.41 -13.08
C THR A 287 -5.37 8.39 -11.94
N ASN A 288 -6.30 8.55 -10.99
CA ASN A 288 -6.27 9.61 -9.98
C ASN A 288 -6.03 9.02 -8.60
N MET A 289 -5.00 8.18 -8.44
CA MET A 289 -4.65 7.55 -7.17
C MET A 289 -3.33 8.13 -6.61
N LEU A 290 -2.81 7.54 -5.53
CA LEU A 290 -1.70 8.07 -4.76
C LEU A 290 -0.45 8.32 -5.62
N ALA A 291 -0.08 7.40 -6.52
CA ALA A 291 1.05 7.58 -7.43
C ALA A 291 0.96 8.86 -8.27
N SER A 292 -0.20 9.14 -8.85
CA SER A 292 -0.43 10.34 -9.65
C SER A 292 -0.29 11.59 -8.79
N HIS A 293 -0.94 11.62 -7.63
CA HIS A 293 -0.86 12.78 -6.75
C HIS A 293 0.56 13.00 -6.23
N LEU A 294 1.27 11.96 -5.76
CA LEU A 294 2.66 12.09 -5.32
C LEU A 294 3.55 12.71 -6.40
N SER A 295 3.32 12.36 -7.67
CA SER A 295 4.06 12.95 -8.80
C SER A 295 3.64 14.38 -9.17
N GLU A 296 2.57 14.91 -8.58
CA GLU A 296 1.98 16.23 -8.86
C GLU A 296 2.04 17.19 -7.65
N VAL A 297 2.48 16.71 -6.48
CA VAL A 297 2.17 17.33 -5.19
C VAL A 297 2.95 18.57 -4.82
N VAL A 298 4.00 18.92 -5.54
CA VAL A 298 4.80 20.11 -5.20
C VAL A 298 4.30 21.37 -5.95
N VAL A 299 2.97 21.51 -6.03
CA VAL A 299 2.27 22.67 -6.61
C VAL A 299 1.61 23.54 -5.51
N ILE A 300 1.73 23.16 -4.23
CA ILE A 300 0.89 23.69 -3.15
C ILE A 300 1.59 24.78 -2.34
N LYS A 301 1.76 25.92 -3.01
CA LYS A 301 1.59 27.30 -2.53
C LYS A 301 2.01 28.14 -3.74
N ASN A 302 1.38 29.29 -3.97
CA ASN A 302 1.64 30.21 -5.09
C ASN A 302 3.03 30.86 -5.02
N ASP A 303 4.05 30.09 -4.66
CA ASP A 303 5.45 30.48 -4.64
C ASP A 303 6.06 29.95 -5.94
N GLU A 304 5.83 30.70 -7.03
CA GLU A 304 6.42 30.41 -8.35
C GLU A 304 7.95 30.27 -8.27
N HIS A 305 8.58 30.94 -7.29
CA HIS A 305 10.02 30.84 -7.07
C HIS A 305 10.42 29.45 -6.53
N MET A 306 9.58 28.79 -5.72
CA MET A 306 9.85 27.42 -5.27
C MET A 306 9.62 26.38 -6.36
N ARG A 307 8.62 26.58 -7.25
CA ARG A 307 8.37 25.63 -8.34
C ARG A 307 9.55 25.53 -9.30
N ASN A 308 10.19 26.66 -9.57
CA ASN A 308 11.31 26.74 -10.53
C ASN A 308 12.68 26.55 -9.86
N ALA A 309 12.72 26.36 -8.54
CA ALA A 309 13.96 26.04 -7.83
C ALA A 309 14.22 24.53 -7.88
N THR A 310 15.46 24.16 -8.23
CA THR A 310 15.95 22.80 -7.99
C THR A 310 16.09 22.54 -6.49
N VAL A 311 16.01 21.29 -6.06
CA VAL A 311 16.21 20.90 -4.65
C VAL A 311 17.58 21.38 -4.11
N GLY A 312 18.62 21.43 -4.94
CA GLY A 312 19.95 21.90 -4.50
C GLY A 312 20.04 23.40 -4.22
N HIS A 313 19.22 24.21 -4.91
CA HIS A 313 19.09 25.65 -4.68
C HIS A 313 18.08 25.96 -3.57
N TRP A 314 17.31 24.95 -3.13
CA TRP A 314 16.43 25.04 -1.98
C TRP A 314 17.28 24.94 -0.70
N SER A 315 17.54 26.08 -0.05
CA SER A 315 18.38 26.07 1.15
C SER A 315 17.68 25.35 2.30
N ARG A 316 18.40 24.43 2.96
CA ARG A 316 17.94 23.83 4.24
C ARG A 316 17.54 24.90 5.24
N ASP A 317 18.19 26.05 5.23
CA ASP A 317 17.88 27.18 6.11
C ASP A 317 16.53 27.83 5.78
N ARG A 318 16.11 27.90 4.51
CA ARG A 318 14.73 28.34 4.17
C ARG A 318 13.70 27.32 4.60
N TYR A 319 14.00 26.03 4.54
CA TYR A 319 13.08 25.02 5.05
C TYR A 319 13.07 24.98 6.58
N ARG A 320 14.22 25.17 7.25
CA ARG A 320 14.30 25.37 8.70
C ARG A 320 13.53 26.61 9.14
N GLN A 321 13.68 27.75 8.47
CA GLN A 321 12.85 28.94 8.76
C GLN A 321 11.36 28.69 8.55
N ARG A 322 11.00 27.92 7.51
CA ARG A 322 9.62 27.50 7.29
C ARG A 322 9.17 26.44 8.29
N LEU A 323 10.12 25.68 8.86
CA LEU A 323 9.91 24.71 9.91
C LEU A 323 9.87 25.34 11.30
N ASP A 324 10.52 26.47 11.51
CA ASP A 324 10.44 27.25 12.74
C ASP A 324 9.02 27.84 12.86
N ASP A 325 8.38 28.18 11.73
CA ASP A 325 6.93 28.40 11.62
C ASP A 325 6.09 27.11 11.72
N TRP A 326 6.71 25.95 11.47
CA TRP A 326 6.16 24.58 11.50
C TRP A 326 6.70 23.80 12.72
N ASP A 327 6.83 24.48 13.85
CA ASP A 327 7.14 23.97 15.19
C ASP A 327 7.70 22.53 15.25
N GLU A 328 9.03 22.39 15.35
CA GLU A 328 9.75 21.10 15.39
C GLU A 328 9.26 20.15 16.49
N ASP A 329 8.64 20.67 17.56
CA ASP A 329 8.02 19.88 18.63
C ASP A 329 6.74 19.15 18.17
N ARG A 330 6.18 19.49 17.00
CA ARG A 330 4.89 18.97 16.49
C ARG A 330 5.01 17.77 15.56
N HIS A 331 6.21 17.33 15.19
CA HIS A 331 6.41 16.14 14.37
C HIS A 331 7.29 15.11 15.08
N PRO A 332 7.09 13.81 14.82
CA PRO A 332 7.98 12.81 15.39
C PRO A 332 9.41 13.15 14.97
N PRO A 333 10.39 13.20 15.90
CA PRO A 333 11.73 13.65 15.61
C PRO A 333 12.29 13.02 14.34
N VAL A 334 12.00 11.73 14.10
CA VAL A 334 12.43 10.94 12.93
C VAL A 334 12.04 11.51 11.55
N ASP A 335 11.13 12.48 11.46
CA ASP A 335 10.78 13.18 10.22
C ASP A 335 11.57 14.48 10.03
N GLY A 336 12.40 14.88 11.00
CA GLY A 336 13.15 16.13 10.99
C GLY A 336 14.22 16.23 9.90
N VAL A 337 14.60 17.46 9.59
CA VAL A 337 15.59 17.81 8.56
C VAL A 337 16.98 17.23 8.79
N ASP A 338 17.32 16.97 10.05
CA ASP A 338 18.62 16.46 10.46
C ASP A 338 18.72 14.93 10.38
N HIS A 339 17.68 14.27 9.88
CA HIS A 339 17.68 12.83 9.69
C HIS A 339 18.06 12.37 8.29
N PHE A 340 18.61 11.16 8.26
CA PHE A 340 19.10 10.52 7.05
C PHE A 340 18.10 10.50 5.89
N PRO A 341 16.80 10.18 6.06
CA PRO A 341 15.85 10.23 4.96
C PRO A 341 15.76 11.58 4.26
N CYS A 342 15.79 12.69 5.00
CA CYS A 342 15.82 14.03 4.43
C CYS A 342 17.11 14.24 3.62
N TRP A 343 18.25 13.87 4.21
CA TRP A 343 19.55 14.11 3.60
C TRP A 343 19.78 13.28 2.33
N ILE A 344 19.50 11.97 2.36
CA ILE A 344 19.63 11.08 1.19
C ILE A 344 18.67 11.51 0.08
N TRP A 345 17.43 11.88 0.43
CA TRP A 345 16.45 12.39 -0.53
C TRP A 345 16.97 13.64 -1.22
N THR A 346 17.38 14.66 -0.44
CA THR A 346 17.91 15.92 -0.96
C THR A 346 19.08 15.70 -1.90
N ARG A 347 19.97 14.75 -1.57
CA ARG A 347 21.14 14.43 -2.41
C ARG A 347 20.75 13.77 -3.72
N VAL A 348 19.85 12.78 -3.68
CA VAL A 348 19.35 12.06 -4.86
C VAL A 348 18.57 13.00 -5.78
N THR A 349 17.78 13.92 -5.24
CA THR A 349 16.90 14.80 -6.01
C THR A 349 17.50 16.19 -6.26
N ASN A 350 18.78 16.40 -5.95
CA ASN A 350 19.44 17.72 -5.94
C ASN A 350 19.24 18.53 -7.23
N GLU A 351 19.23 17.88 -8.38
CA GLU A 351 19.11 18.50 -9.70
C GLU A 351 17.66 18.58 -10.20
N LEU A 352 16.72 17.91 -9.53
CA LEU A 352 15.32 17.94 -9.90
C LEU A 352 14.69 19.24 -9.42
N TYR A 353 13.70 19.73 -10.17
CA TYR A 353 12.82 20.78 -9.68
C TYR A 353 12.03 20.26 -8.47
N MET A 354 11.79 21.13 -7.49
CA MET A 354 10.98 20.76 -6.33
C MET A 354 9.61 20.19 -6.75
N SER A 355 9.00 20.73 -7.81
CA SER A 355 7.75 20.27 -8.43
C SER A 355 7.76 18.77 -8.81
N GLU A 356 8.94 18.23 -9.11
CA GLU A 356 9.16 16.89 -9.67
C GLU A 356 9.95 15.97 -8.73
N ALA A 357 10.43 16.49 -7.61
CA ALA A 357 11.38 15.81 -6.74
C ALA A 357 10.76 14.61 -5.99
N VAL A 358 9.46 14.67 -5.71
CA VAL A 358 8.72 13.58 -5.04
C VAL A 358 8.20 12.60 -6.08
N PHE A 359 8.42 11.31 -5.83
CA PHE A 359 7.95 10.20 -6.65
C PHE A 359 8.38 10.27 -8.12
N HIS A 360 9.56 10.84 -8.38
CA HIS A 360 10.13 10.93 -9.72
C HIS A 360 10.32 9.53 -10.32
N LYS A 361 9.98 9.35 -11.60
CA LYS A 361 10.03 8.04 -12.28
C LYS A 361 11.43 7.43 -12.29
N ASP A 362 12.47 8.25 -12.45
CA ASP A 362 13.86 7.78 -12.51
C ASP A 362 14.38 7.31 -11.14
N ASN A 363 13.64 7.61 -10.06
CA ASN A 363 13.96 7.16 -8.70
C ASN A 363 13.23 5.87 -8.31
N ALA A 364 12.45 5.25 -9.20
CA ALA A 364 11.68 4.03 -8.88
C ALA A 364 12.57 2.89 -8.34
N LEU A 365 13.77 2.72 -8.89
CA LEU A 365 14.70 1.67 -8.42
C LEU A 365 15.30 1.98 -7.06
N LEU A 366 15.49 3.27 -6.76
CA LEU A 366 15.93 3.73 -5.43
C LEU A 366 14.84 3.48 -4.40
N ARG A 367 13.58 3.78 -4.76
CA ARG A 367 12.40 3.52 -3.94
C ARG A 367 12.20 2.03 -3.68
N ASN A 368 12.39 1.18 -4.69
CA ASN A 368 12.37 -0.29 -4.53
C ASN A 368 13.54 -0.81 -3.67
N ALA A 369 14.65 -0.08 -3.59
CA ALA A 369 15.72 -0.38 -2.64
C ALA A 369 15.40 0.12 -1.21
N GLY A 370 14.37 0.97 -1.05
CA GLY A 370 13.97 1.55 0.22
C GLY A 370 14.87 2.70 0.70
N TYR A 371 15.52 3.45 -0.20
CA TYR A 371 16.58 4.40 0.17
C TYR A 371 16.18 5.46 1.22
N VAL A 372 14.92 5.91 1.21
CA VAL A 372 14.34 6.87 2.19
C VAL A 372 13.76 6.20 3.44
N LEU A 373 13.73 4.87 3.48
CA LEU A 373 13.28 4.09 4.62
C LEU A 373 14.43 3.76 5.58
N TRP A 374 15.66 4.01 5.16
CA TRP A 374 16.86 3.69 5.92
C TRP A 374 17.15 4.68 7.05
N ASP A 375 17.81 4.21 8.10
CA ASP A 375 18.48 5.07 9.07
C ASP A 375 20.00 5.04 8.86
N HIS A 376 20.66 6.21 8.96
CA HIS A 376 22.11 6.24 8.82
C HIS A 376 22.77 5.54 10.00
N SER A 377 23.58 4.54 9.69
CA SER A 377 24.63 4.03 10.57
C SER A 377 25.91 4.00 9.74
N PRO A 378 26.98 4.70 10.17
CA PRO A 378 28.28 4.67 9.47
C PRO A 378 28.78 3.24 9.23
N ASP A 379 28.46 2.32 10.16
CA ASP A 379 28.85 0.90 10.10
C ASP A 379 28.13 0.12 8.98
N ARG A 380 27.01 0.65 8.46
CA ARG A 380 26.17 -0.03 7.47
C ARG A 380 26.31 0.46 6.04
N PHE A 381 26.64 1.74 5.84
CA PHE A 381 26.65 2.35 4.51
C PHE A 381 28.05 2.68 3.98
N GLY A 382 29.12 2.37 4.73
CA GLY A 382 30.48 2.68 4.31
C GLY A 382 30.63 4.17 4.03
N ASP A 383 31.39 4.54 2.98
CA ASP A 383 31.36 5.91 2.48
C ASP A 383 30.02 6.16 1.77
N PHE A 384 29.33 7.20 2.22
CA PHE A 384 28.04 7.62 1.71
C PHE A 384 28.06 7.90 0.20
N TYR A 385 29.18 8.41 -0.32
CA TYR A 385 29.31 8.73 -1.73
C TYR A 385 29.30 7.48 -2.62
N ASP A 386 29.89 6.38 -2.16
CA ASP A 386 29.84 5.09 -2.85
C ASP A 386 28.40 4.57 -2.94
N THR A 387 27.61 4.77 -1.88
CA THR A 387 26.18 4.41 -1.87
C THR A 387 25.41 5.22 -2.92
N ILE A 388 25.65 6.52 -3.03
CA ILE A 388 25.01 7.40 -4.02
C ILE A 388 25.42 7.03 -5.46
N ASP A 389 26.69 6.74 -5.70
CA ASP A 389 27.17 6.38 -7.04
C ASP A 389 26.61 5.04 -7.50
N GLN A 390 26.56 4.04 -6.61
CA GLN A 390 25.87 2.77 -6.87
C GLN A 390 24.38 2.97 -7.18
N LEU A 391 23.71 3.85 -6.43
CA LEU A 391 22.31 4.19 -6.65
C LEU A 391 22.10 4.90 -8.02
N ASN A 392 23.01 5.79 -8.42
CA ASN A 392 22.95 6.46 -9.72
C ASN A 392 23.09 5.49 -10.89
N HIS A 393 23.85 4.39 -10.76
CA HIS A 393 23.93 3.34 -11.77
C HIS A 393 22.61 2.60 -12.00
N LEU A 394 21.68 2.63 -11.03
CA LEU A 394 20.36 2.03 -11.17
C LEU A 394 19.39 2.90 -11.98
N ARG A 395 19.68 4.16 -12.31
CA ARG A 395 18.71 5.11 -12.89
C ARG A 395 18.32 4.87 -14.37
N ARG A 396 18.62 3.72 -14.97
CA ARG A 396 18.37 3.48 -16.40
C ARG A 396 17.37 2.35 -16.66
N PRO A 397 16.08 2.65 -16.92
CA PRO A 397 15.17 1.65 -17.44
C PRO A 397 15.56 1.24 -18.86
N LYS A 398 15.46 -0.06 -19.18
CA LYS A 398 15.63 -0.58 -20.55
C LYS A 398 14.38 -0.27 -21.37
N MET A 399 14.27 0.95 -21.90
CA MET A 399 13.13 1.43 -22.70
C MET A 399 12.74 0.48 -23.85
N GLN A 400 13.72 -0.20 -24.46
CA GLN A 400 13.48 -1.20 -25.52
C GLN A 400 12.69 -2.42 -25.04
N LEU A 401 12.97 -2.93 -23.82
CA LEU A 401 12.27 -4.09 -23.28
C LEU A 401 10.82 -3.76 -22.95
N GLN A 402 10.57 -2.58 -22.39
CA GLN A 402 9.22 -2.12 -22.09
C GLN A 402 8.38 -2.02 -23.37
N MET A 403 8.93 -1.43 -24.43
CA MET A 403 8.24 -1.32 -25.72
C MET A 403 7.90 -2.70 -26.31
N GLN A 404 8.79 -3.68 -26.18
CA GLN A 404 8.52 -5.07 -26.61
C GLN A 404 7.37 -5.70 -25.83
N LEU A 405 7.37 -5.56 -24.51
CA LEU A 405 6.31 -6.09 -23.65
C LEU A 405 4.95 -5.43 -23.95
N GLU A 406 4.91 -4.11 -24.19
CA GLU A 406 3.66 -3.41 -24.56
C GLU A 406 3.10 -3.88 -25.91
N MET A 407 3.98 -4.20 -26.88
CA MET A 407 3.55 -4.78 -28.16
C MET A 407 3.00 -6.21 -28.00
N GLU A 408 3.62 -7.03 -27.15
CA GLU A 408 3.14 -8.39 -26.85
C GLU A 408 1.80 -8.37 -26.11
N GLU A 409 1.65 -7.48 -25.13
CA GLU A 409 0.39 -7.23 -24.42
C GLU A 409 -0.72 -6.83 -25.40
N SER A 410 -0.43 -5.91 -26.33
CA SER A 410 -1.38 -5.44 -27.34
C SER A 410 -1.89 -6.58 -28.23
N ARG A 411 -1.00 -7.45 -28.70
CA ARG A 411 -1.37 -8.64 -29.50
C ARG A 411 -2.20 -9.64 -28.68
N SER A 412 -1.81 -9.86 -27.42
CA SER A 412 -2.55 -10.74 -26.50
C SER A 412 -3.98 -10.27 -26.26
N PHE A 413 -4.24 -8.97 -26.31
CA PHE A 413 -5.62 -8.44 -26.24
C PHE A 413 -6.45 -8.79 -27.48
N GLU A 414 -5.87 -8.73 -28.68
CA GLU A 414 -6.56 -9.08 -29.92
C GLU A 414 -6.95 -10.56 -29.94
N ASP A 415 -6.00 -11.44 -29.62
CA ASP A 415 -6.23 -12.90 -29.55
C ASP A 415 -7.34 -13.24 -28.54
N ARG A 416 -7.28 -12.68 -27.33
CA ARG A 416 -8.27 -12.97 -26.28
C ARG A 416 -9.61 -12.33 -26.54
N LYS A 417 -9.66 -11.18 -27.23
CA LYS A 417 -10.92 -10.59 -27.68
C LYS A 417 -11.62 -11.51 -28.69
N GLU A 418 -10.90 -12.10 -29.64
CA GLU A 418 -11.50 -13.03 -30.60
C GLU A 418 -12.09 -14.27 -29.90
N ILE A 419 -11.40 -14.81 -28.89
CA ILE A 419 -11.90 -15.93 -28.08
C ILE A 419 -13.17 -15.51 -27.32
N PHE A 420 -13.15 -14.34 -26.70
CA PHE A 420 -14.29 -13.81 -25.96
C PHE A 420 -15.52 -13.59 -26.86
N ASP A 421 -15.32 -13.00 -28.04
CA ASP A 421 -16.38 -12.73 -29.03
C ASP A 421 -17.03 -14.04 -29.54
N LYS A 422 -16.31 -15.15 -29.50
CA LYS A 422 -16.81 -16.52 -29.79
C LYS A 422 -17.46 -17.21 -28.58
N GLY A 423 -17.62 -16.52 -27.45
CA GLY A 423 -18.23 -17.07 -26.22
C GLY A 423 -17.26 -17.83 -25.31
N GLY A 424 -15.95 -17.73 -25.55
CA GLY A 424 -14.92 -18.34 -24.71
C GLY A 424 -14.62 -17.53 -23.45
N GLN A 425 -14.39 -18.22 -22.33
CA GLN A 425 -14.03 -17.63 -21.05
C GLN A 425 -12.95 -18.47 -20.35
N GLY A 426 -12.31 -17.93 -19.30
CA GLY A 426 -11.34 -18.67 -18.48
C GLY A 426 -9.89 -18.38 -18.82
N TYR A 427 -9.02 -19.38 -18.65
CA TYR A 427 -7.57 -19.22 -18.76
C TYR A 427 -7.08 -19.47 -20.19
N TRP A 428 -6.40 -18.47 -20.75
CA TRP A 428 -5.71 -18.56 -22.04
C TRP A 428 -4.20 -18.42 -21.88
N SER A 429 -3.48 -19.20 -22.67
CA SER A 429 -2.06 -18.99 -22.93
C SER A 429 -1.81 -19.19 -24.41
N LYS A 430 -0.90 -18.40 -24.98
CA LYS A 430 -0.58 -18.42 -26.41
C LYS A 430 -0.39 -19.86 -26.94
N GLY A 431 -1.19 -20.23 -27.95
CA GLY A 431 -1.15 -21.56 -28.57
C GLY A 431 -1.83 -22.68 -27.77
N ASN A 432 -2.49 -22.40 -26.66
CA ASN A 432 -3.16 -23.40 -25.83
C ASN A 432 -4.56 -22.95 -25.40
N MET A 433 -5.57 -23.64 -25.92
CA MET A 433 -6.99 -23.38 -25.68
C MET A 433 -7.63 -24.35 -24.65
N ARG A 434 -6.85 -25.23 -23.99
CA ARG A 434 -7.40 -26.33 -23.16
C ARG A 434 -8.16 -25.88 -21.90
N ARG A 435 -7.89 -24.67 -21.41
CA ARG A 435 -8.51 -24.13 -20.18
C ARG A 435 -9.54 -23.04 -20.47
N ILE A 436 -10.00 -22.96 -21.71
CA ILE A 436 -11.10 -22.09 -22.12
C ILE A 436 -12.40 -22.86 -22.02
N GLU A 437 -13.36 -22.24 -21.34
CA GLU A 437 -14.75 -22.69 -21.26
C GLU A 437 -15.55 -21.99 -22.36
N TRP A 438 -16.27 -22.74 -23.18
CA TRP A 438 -17.07 -22.21 -24.28
C TRP A 438 -18.55 -22.23 -23.89
N HIS A 439 -19.12 -21.05 -23.68
CA HIS A 439 -20.53 -20.89 -23.31
C HIS A 439 -21.26 -20.26 -24.50
N GLY A 440 -21.80 -21.07 -25.42
CA GLY A 440 -22.59 -20.53 -26.53
C GLY A 440 -22.55 -21.22 -27.91
N ILE A 441 -22.21 -22.51 -28.01
CA ILE A 441 -22.55 -23.30 -29.20
C ILE A 441 -23.26 -24.58 -28.74
N GLN A 442 -24.54 -24.47 -28.39
CA GLN A 442 -25.46 -25.56 -28.68
C GLN A 442 -25.74 -25.50 -30.18
N ASP A 443 -25.37 -26.56 -30.88
CA ASP A 443 -25.63 -26.85 -32.29
C ASP A 443 -25.04 -25.88 -33.32
N LYS A 444 -23.86 -26.25 -33.83
CA LYS A 444 -23.75 -26.70 -35.22
C LYS A 444 -22.49 -27.54 -35.40
N HIS A 445 -22.71 -28.74 -35.93
CA HIS A 445 -21.69 -29.55 -36.58
C HIS A 445 -20.85 -28.68 -37.53
N ASP A 446 -19.59 -29.10 -37.71
CA ASP A 446 -18.58 -28.62 -38.66
C ASP A 446 -17.61 -27.55 -38.14
N LEU A 447 -16.70 -28.00 -37.27
CA LEU A 447 -15.30 -27.56 -37.32
C LEU A 447 -14.41 -28.80 -37.44
N VAL A 448 -14.20 -29.21 -38.69
CA VAL A 448 -13.15 -30.14 -39.09
C VAL A 448 -11.80 -29.52 -38.71
N LEU A 449 -11.06 -30.19 -37.83
CA LEU A 449 -9.63 -29.97 -37.63
C LEU A 449 -8.89 -30.46 -38.89
N PRO A 450 -8.10 -29.63 -39.59
CA PRO A 450 -7.23 -30.14 -40.65
C PRO A 450 -5.98 -30.73 -40.02
N GLY A 451 -5.77 -32.02 -40.26
CA GLY A 451 -4.50 -32.69 -40.06
C GLY A 451 -4.53 -33.74 -38.94
N LEU A 452 -4.94 -34.95 -39.30
CA LEU A 452 -4.24 -36.20 -38.98
C LEU A 452 -5.00 -37.39 -39.62
N ALA A 453 -4.23 -38.27 -40.26
CA ALA A 453 -4.56 -39.60 -40.78
C ALA A 453 -5.12 -39.72 -42.22
N GLU A 454 -4.21 -39.86 -43.19
CA GLU A 454 -4.33 -40.93 -44.19
C GLU A 454 -3.29 -42.01 -43.85
N ILE A 455 -3.73 -43.09 -43.21
CA ILE A 455 -3.04 -44.39 -43.28
C ILE A 455 -3.93 -45.23 -44.19
N SER A 456 -3.49 -45.39 -45.43
CA SER A 456 -4.07 -46.30 -46.40
C SER A 456 -3.69 -47.74 -46.02
N LEU A 457 -4.68 -48.55 -45.66
CA LEU A 457 -4.62 -50.00 -45.71
C LEU A 457 -5.21 -50.43 -47.06
N GLN A 458 -4.35 -50.92 -47.96
CA GLN A 458 -4.77 -51.72 -49.11
C GLN A 458 -4.58 -53.20 -48.78
N SER A 459 -5.69 -53.93 -48.78
CA SER A 459 -5.76 -55.38 -49.02
C SER A 459 -6.82 -55.59 -50.11
N ASP A 460 -6.36 -55.81 -51.34
CA ASP A 460 -6.73 -56.91 -52.25
C ASP A 460 -6.14 -56.65 -53.63
#